data_AF-A0A2X3IP66-F1
#
_entry.id   AF-A0A2X3IP66-F1
#
_cell.length_a   1.000
_cell.length_b   1.000
_cell.length_c   1.000
_cell.angle_alpha   90.00
_cell.angle_beta   90.00
_cell.angle_gamma   90.00
#
_symmetry.space_group_name_H-M   'P 1'
#
loop_
_entity.id
_entity.type
_entity.pdbx_description
1 polymer ?
#
loop_
_entity_poly.entity_id
_entity_poly.type
_entity_poly.pdbx_seq_one_letter_code
_entity_poly.pdbx_strand_id
1 'polypeptide(L)'
;MDEMTSGFQKGDMVLIAARPSMGKTTFALNIAEHAALREGKSVVIFSLEMSKEQLAYKLLCSEANVDMLSLRTGKLTPEDWTI
;
A
#
# COMPACT_ATOMS: atom_id res chain seq x y z
N MET A 1 -11.80 10.94 -2.49
CA MET A 1 -10.89 11.58 -1.52
C MET A 1 -10.37 12.89 -2.09
N ASP A 2 -9.87 12.89 -3.33
CA ASP A 2 -9.28 14.07 -3.95
C ASP A 2 -10.23 15.26 -4.10
N GLU A 3 -11.53 15.03 -4.28
CA GLU A 3 -12.53 16.12 -4.32
C GLU A 3 -12.66 16.85 -2.97
N MET A 4 -12.52 16.12 -1.86
CA MET A 4 -12.61 16.69 -0.51
C MET A 4 -11.30 17.35 -0.07
N THR A 5 -10.16 16.84 -0.53
CA THR A 5 -8.82 17.34 -0.13
C THR A 5 -8.19 18.25 -1.17
N SER A 6 -8.75 18.33 -2.38
CA SER A 6 -8.09 18.90 -3.58
C SER A 6 -6.74 18.26 -3.89
N GLY A 7 -6.57 16.97 -3.53
CA GLY A 7 -5.28 16.28 -3.55
C GLY A 7 -4.32 16.73 -2.41
N PHE A 8 -3.17 16.06 -2.28
CA PHE A 8 -2.17 16.43 -1.27
C PHE A 8 -1.23 17.51 -1.79
N GLN A 9 -1.22 18.67 -1.14
CA GLN A 9 -0.43 19.83 -1.54
C GLN A 9 1.01 19.73 -1.01
N LYS A 10 1.94 20.36 -1.73
CA LYS A 10 3.34 20.45 -1.29
C LYS A 10 3.43 21.38 -0.07
N GLY A 11 4.11 20.90 0.98
CA GLY A 11 4.30 21.65 2.23
C GLY A 11 3.32 21.26 3.34
N ASP A 12 2.24 20.55 3.01
CA ASP A 12 1.26 20.10 4.01
C ASP A 12 1.73 18.86 4.76
N MET A 13 1.44 18.82 6.06
CA MET A 13 1.57 17.62 6.88
C MET A 13 0.20 16.96 7.05
N VAL A 14 -0.02 15.84 6.37
CA VAL A 14 -1.26 15.05 6.47
C VAL A 14 -1.12 14.00 7.56
N LEU A 15 -1.96 14.06 8.60
CA LEU A 15 -1.99 13.07 9.68
C LEU A 15 -3.11 12.05 9.48
N ILE A 16 -2.73 10.78 9.34
CA ILE A 16 -3.66 9.65 9.28
C ILE A 16 -3.72 8.99 10.67
N ALA A 17 -4.82 9.19 11.39
CA ALA A 17 -5.06 8.56 12.70
C ALA A 17 -6.15 7.50 12.61
N ALA A 18 -5.93 6.34 13.23
CA ALA A 18 -6.92 5.28 13.35
C ALA A 18 -6.64 4.45 14.60
N ARG A 19 -7.64 3.67 15.06
CA ARG A 19 -7.43 2.67 16.12
C ARG A 19 -6.54 1.52 15.60
N PRO A 20 -5.84 0.79 16.49
CA PRO A 20 -5.12 -0.42 16.10
C PRO A 20 -6.02 -1.37 15.30
N SER A 21 -5.44 -2.02 14.29
CA SER A 21 -6.12 -2.94 13.37
C SER A 21 -7.16 -2.34 12.42
N MET A 22 -7.40 -1.01 12.43
CA MET A 22 -8.33 -0.34 11.50
C MET A 22 -7.68 0.04 10.16
N GLY A 23 -6.66 -0.70 9.72
CA GLY A 23 -6.12 -0.56 8.37
C GLY A 23 -5.24 0.69 8.11
N LYS A 24 -4.79 1.42 9.13
CA LYS A 24 -3.94 2.63 8.97
C LYS A 24 -2.75 2.41 8.02
N THR A 25 -2.01 1.32 8.20
CA THR A 25 -0.84 1.01 7.38
C THR A 25 -1.23 0.63 5.96
N THR A 26 -2.27 -0.18 5.79
CA THR A 26 -2.78 -0.56 4.45
C THR A 26 -3.23 0.66 3.67
N PHE A 27 -3.96 1.59 4.31
CA PHE A 27 -4.41 2.83 3.68
C PHE A 27 -3.24 3.73 3.27
N ALA A 28 -2.26 3.92 4.16
CA ALA A 28 -1.06 4.69 3.85
C ALA A 28 -0.24 4.07 2.70
N LEU A 29 -0.13 2.75 2.65
CA LEU A 29 0.55 2.03 1.56
C LEU A 29 -0.17 2.19 0.23
N ASN A 30 -1.51 2.14 0.21
CA ASN A 30 -2.27 2.30 -1.03
C ASN A 30 -2.13 3.72 -1.63
N ILE A 31 -2.10 4.75 -0.76
CA ILE A 31 -1.76 6.12 -1.18
C ILE A 31 -0.36 6.17 -1.79
N ALA A 32 0.63 5.57 -1.12
CA ALA A 32 2.02 5.54 -1.60
C ALA A 32 2.16 4.80 -2.93
N GLU A 33 1.49 3.66 -3.08
CA GLU A 33 1.42 2.85 -4.29
C GLU A 33 0.82 3.64 -5.46
N HIS A 34 -0.34 4.28 -5.26
CA HIS A 34 -0.94 5.14 -6.28
C HIS A 34 0.01 6.28 -6.68
N ALA A 35 0.61 6.96 -5.70
CA ALA A 35 1.55 8.05 -5.98
C ALA A 35 2.78 7.58 -6.76
N ALA A 36 3.27 6.37 -6.49
CA ALA A 36 4.43 5.81 -7.19
C ALA A 36 4.09 5.31 -8.60
N LEU A 37 3.03 4.49 -8.73
CA LEU A 37 2.74 3.75 -9.96
C LEU A 37 1.88 4.54 -10.95
N ARG A 38 0.89 5.30 -10.46
CA ARG A 38 -0.05 6.04 -11.33
C ARG A 38 0.43 7.46 -11.60
N GLU A 39 1.03 8.11 -10.60
CA GLU A 39 1.50 9.50 -10.71
C GLU A 39 3.01 9.62 -11.01
N GLY A 40 3.76 8.52 -10.98
CA GLY A 40 5.20 8.50 -11.27
C GLY A 40 6.06 9.26 -10.25
N LYS A 41 5.56 9.50 -9.04
CA LYS A 41 6.28 10.25 -8.00
C LYS A 41 7.19 9.33 -7.20
N SER A 42 8.38 9.79 -6.84
CA SER A 42 9.22 9.06 -5.89
C SER A 42 8.63 9.14 -4.49
N VAL A 43 8.42 7.97 -3.86
CA VAL A 43 7.86 7.86 -2.50
C VAL A 43 8.85 7.15 -1.59
N VAL A 44 8.98 7.64 -0.36
CA VAL A 44 9.78 7.01 0.70
C VAL A 44 8.86 6.61 1.84
N ILE A 45 9.03 5.38 2.34
CA ILE A 45 8.22 4.84 3.43
C ILE A 45 9.13 4.53 4.61
N PHE A 46 8.79 5.09 5.76
CA PHE A 46 9.39 4.73 7.04
C PHE A 46 8.37 3.95 7.86
N SER A 47 8.72 2.71 8.22
CA SER A 47 7.91 1.86 9.07
C SER A 47 8.67 1.48 10.31
N LEU A 48 8.03 1.68 11.46
CA LEU A 48 8.59 1.37 12.78
C LEU A 48 7.96 0.12 13.41
N GLU A 49 6.86 -0.37 12.85
CA GLU A 49 6.09 -1.51 13.40
C GLU A 49 6.25 -2.76 12.53
N MET A 50 6.16 -2.61 11.20
CA MET A 50 6.24 -3.72 10.26
C MET A 50 7.60 -3.77 9.57
N SER A 51 8.11 -4.98 9.31
CA SER A 51 9.35 -5.18 8.57
C SER A 51 9.17 -4.79 7.09
N LYS A 52 10.30 -4.52 6.41
CA LYS A 52 10.29 -4.17 4.98
C LYS A 52 9.66 -5.27 4.12
N GLU A 53 9.89 -6.54 4.48
CA GLU A 53 9.35 -7.70 3.76
C GLU A 53 7.82 -7.74 3.88
N GLN A 54 7.28 -7.47 5.07
CA GLN A 54 5.82 -7.46 5.27
C GLN A 54 5.14 -6.36 4.47
N LEU A 55 5.78 -5.19 4.32
CA LEU A 55 5.27 -4.11 3.49
C LEU A 55 5.38 -4.43 2.00
N ALA A 56 6.51 -5.00 1.57
CA ALA A 56 6.70 -5.43 0.18
C ALA A 56 5.65 -6.47 -0.22
N TYR A 57 5.35 -7.45 0.63
CA TYR A 57 4.27 -8.41 0.39
C TYR A 57 2.90 -7.74 0.25
N LYS A 58 2.59 -6.75 1.09
CA LYS A 58 1.34 -5.98 0.96
C LYS A 58 1.23 -5.26 -0.37
N LEU A 59 2.29 -4.59 -0.80
CA LEU A 59 2.33 -3.86 -2.07
C LEU A 59 2.22 -4.82 -3.26
N LEU A 60 2.95 -5.95 -3.24
CA LEU A 60 2.86 -6.96 -4.29
C LEU A 60 1.46 -7.58 -4.40
N CYS A 61 0.84 -7.92 -3.26
CA CYS A 61 -0.52 -8.46 -3.26
C CYS A 61 -1.54 -7.43 -3.75
N SER A 62 -1.34 -6.15 -3.41
CA SER A 62 -2.20 -5.04 -3.85
C SER A 62 -2.15 -4.87 -5.37
N GLU A 63 -0.94 -4.82 -5.95
CA GLU A 63 -0.77 -4.62 -7.39
C GLU A 63 -1.14 -5.88 -8.21
N ALA A 64 -0.76 -7.08 -7.75
CA ALA A 64 -1.08 -8.33 -8.43
C ALA A 64 -2.53 -8.78 -8.23
N ASN A 65 -3.27 -8.14 -7.32
CA ASN A 65 -4.61 -8.55 -6.91
C ASN A 65 -4.70 -10.02 -6.43
N VAL A 66 -3.67 -10.45 -5.69
CA VAL A 66 -3.51 -11.81 -5.17
C VAL A 66 -3.72 -11.81 -3.66
N ASP A 67 -4.33 -12.87 -3.14
CA ASP A 67 -4.51 -13.03 -1.69
C ASP A 67 -3.17 -13.23 -0.96
N MET A 68 -2.98 -12.48 0.13
CA MET A 68 -1.73 -12.48 0.90
C MET A 68 -1.42 -13.82 1.57
N LEU A 69 -2.45 -14.56 2.00
CA LEU A 69 -2.24 -15.88 2.61
C LEU A 69 -1.78 -16.88 1.55
N SER A 70 -2.37 -16.82 0.35
CA SER A 70 -2.01 -17.64 -0.81
C SER A 70 -0.56 -17.38 -1.21
N LEU A 71 -0.16 -16.11 -1.29
CA LEU A 71 1.21 -15.71 -1.59
C LEU A 71 2.21 -16.13 -0.49
N ARG A 72 1.84 -16.03 0.79
CA ARG A 72 2.70 -16.43 1.91
C ARG A 72 2.86 -17.95 2.03
N THR A 73 1.81 -18.70 1.70
CA THR A 73 1.81 -20.18 1.79
C THR A 73 2.29 -20.86 0.51
N GLY A 74 2.58 -20.09 -0.55
CA GLY A 74 2.99 -20.60 -1.85
C GLY A 74 1.87 -21.31 -2.61
N LYS A 75 0.61 -21.14 -2.19
CA LYS A 75 -0.58 -21.73 -2.82
C LYS A 75 -1.14 -20.79 -3.87
N LEU A 76 -0.33 -20.44 -4.86
CA LEU A 76 -0.73 -19.59 -5.98
C LEU A 76 -1.34 -20.46 -7.07
N THR A 77 -2.49 -20.06 -7.60
CA THR A 77 -3.08 -20.73 -8.76
C THR A 77 -2.34 -20.30 -10.02
N PRO A 78 -2.39 -21.06 -11.13
CA PRO A 78 -1.77 -20.65 -12.39
C PRO A 78 -2.24 -19.27 -12.87
N GLU A 79 -3.49 -18.91 -12.57
CA GLU A 79 -4.08 -17.61 -12.88
C GLU A 79 -3.40 -16.47 -12.09
N ASP A 80 -3.00 -16.70 -10.83
CA ASP A 80 -2.28 -15.70 -10.01
C ASP A 80 -0.88 -15.35 -10.56
N TRP A 81 -0.30 -16.20 -11.40
CA TRP A 81 0.99 -15.94 -12.08
C TRP A 81 0.83 -15.21 -13.41
N THR A 82 -0.40 -15.05 -13.89
CA THR A 82 -0.69 -14.47 -15.20
C THR A 82 -1.06 -13.00 -15.00
N ILE A 83 -0.09 -12.11 -15.28
CA ILE A 83 -0.21 -10.64 -15.16
C ILE A 83 -0.77 -10.04 -16.44
#